data_AF-A0A9D1PLN2-F1
#
_entry.id   AF-A0A9D1PLN2-F1
#
_cell.length_a   1.000
_cell.length_b   1.000
_cell.length_c   1.000
_cell.angle_alpha   90.00
_cell.angle_beta   90.00
_cell.angle_gamma   90.00
#
_symmetry.space_group_name_H-M   'P 1'
#
loop_
_entity.id
_entity.type
_entity.pdbx_description
1 polymer ?
#
loop_
_entity_poly.entity_id
_entity_poly.type
_entity_poly.pdbx_seq_one_letter_code
_entity_poly.pdbx_strand_id
1 'polypeptide(L)'
;MARKTTKEKILHILKKDDEVTIKELLEYFTISEVAIRRHLNDLIRQKFVRERVVKQEIGRPFHTYALTTKGHETFPNQYQELPVEILRDVEELQGPEAVNDLLKRRVDRDEDEIKAKTDGASFDEKIALMADVQERKGYMIEYEKLANGQY
;
A
#
# COMPACT_ATOMS: atom_id res chain seq x y z
N MET A 1 -17.72 -25.49 7.32
CA MET A 1 -16.96 -24.21 7.24
C MET A 1 -17.08 -23.50 8.58
N ALA A 2 -15.97 -23.05 9.17
CA ALA A 2 -16.01 -22.32 10.44
C ALA A 2 -16.81 -21.01 10.29
N ARG A 3 -17.70 -20.72 11.25
CA ARG A 3 -18.49 -19.49 11.25
C ARG A 3 -17.56 -18.31 11.51
N LYS A 4 -17.39 -17.42 10.53
CA LYS A 4 -16.63 -16.17 10.70
C LYS A 4 -17.23 -15.35 11.84
N THR A 5 -16.37 -14.89 12.75
CA THR A 5 -16.71 -13.92 13.79
C THR A 5 -17.08 -12.57 13.18
N THR A 6 -17.76 -11.72 13.95
CA THR A 6 -18.09 -10.36 13.51
C THR A 6 -16.84 -9.57 13.10
N LYS A 7 -15.73 -9.71 13.84
CA LYS A 7 -14.46 -9.03 13.54
C LYS A 7 -13.87 -9.50 12.21
N GLU A 8 -13.84 -10.81 11.96
CA GLU A 8 -13.37 -11.35 10.67
C GLU A 8 -14.26 -10.90 9.50
N LYS A 9 -15.57 -10.80 9.72
CA LYS A 9 -16.50 -10.29 8.69
C LYS A 9 -16.26 -8.80 8.41
N ILE A 10 -16.02 -7.98 9.45
CA ILE A 10 -15.64 -6.57 9.28
C ILE A 10 -14.35 -6.46 8.46
N LEU A 11 -13.30 -7.21 8.83
CA LEU A 11 -12.04 -7.20 8.08
C LEU A 11 -12.24 -7.59 6.62
N HIS A 12 -13.10 -8.57 6.33
CA HIS A 12 -13.39 -8.99 4.95
C HIS A 12 -14.09 -7.91 4.12
N ILE A 13 -15.03 -7.16 4.73
CA ILE A 13 -15.70 -6.05 4.05
C ILE A 13 -14.67 -4.96 3.72
N LEU A 14 -13.86 -4.57 4.71
CA LEU A 14 -12.77 -3.59 4.53
C LEU A 14 -11.63 -4.06 3.62
N LYS A 15 -11.56 -5.37 3.31
CA LYS A 15 -10.60 -5.90 2.32
C LYS A 15 -11.12 -5.76 0.90
N LYS A 16 -12.43 -5.80 0.71
CA LYS A 16 -13.08 -5.67 -0.59
C LYS A 16 -13.22 -4.21 -1.00
N ASP A 17 -13.52 -3.36 -0.03
CA ASP A 17 -13.78 -1.93 -0.22
C ASP A 17 -12.72 -1.12 0.54
N ASP A 18 -12.00 -0.22 -0.14
CA ASP A 18 -10.81 0.46 0.41
C ASP A 18 -11.10 1.38 1.61
N GLU A 19 -12.24 2.08 1.61
CA GLU A 19 -12.71 2.89 2.73
C GLU A 19 -14.23 2.72 2.88
N VAL A 20 -14.70 2.44 4.10
CA VAL A 20 -16.12 2.17 4.39
C VAL A 20 -16.58 2.94 5.62
N THR A 21 -17.78 3.51 5.58
CA THR A 21 -18.44 4.17 6.70
C THR A 21 -19.14 3.17 7.63
N ILE A 22 -19.49 3.62 8.83
CA ILE A 22 -20.30 2.80 9.74
C ILE A 22 -21.67 2.42 9.14
N LYS A 23 -22.25 3.30 8.32
CA LYS A 23 -23.56 3.09 7.69
C LYS A 23 -23.48 1.98 6.66
N GLU A 24 -22.48 2.03 5.80
CA GLU A 24 -22.24 0.98 4.80
C GLU A 24 -21.90 -0.35 5.47
N LEU A 25 -21.12 -0.34 6.56
CA LEU A 25 -20.87 -1.56 7.35
C LEU A 25 -22.18 -2.17 7.86
N LEU A 26 -23.10 -1.35 8.39
CA LEU A 26 -24.37 -1.83 8.95
C LEU A 26 -25.24 -2.59 7.93
N GLU A 27 -25.14 -2.30 6.64
CA GLU A 27 -25.87 -3.03 5.59
C GLU A 27 -25.52 -4.52 5.56
N TYR A 28 -24.34 -4.90 6.07
CA TYR A 28 -23.85 -6.27 6.11
C TYR A 28 -24.14 -7.01 7.42
N PHE A 29 -24.72 -6.35 8.43
CA PHE A 29 -24.94 -6.96 9.75
C PHE A 29 -26.36 -6.73 10.28
N THR A 30 -26.85 -7.70 11.06
CA THR A 30 -28.14 -7.61 11.75
C THR A 30 -28.00 -7.17 13.22
N ILE A 31 -26.81 -6.70 13.62
CA ILE A 31 -26.52 -6.25 14.99
C ILE A 31 -26.57 -4.72 15.08
N SER A 32 -26.69 -4.20 16.29
CA SER A 32 -26.75 -2.75 16.50
C SER A 32 -25.45 -2.04 16.11
N GLU A 33 -25.57 -0.76 15.75
CA GLU A 33 -24.42 0.11 15.48
C GLU A 33 -23.42 0.12 16.64
N VAL A 34 -23.92 0.15 17.88
CA VAL A 34 -23.09 0.12 19.09
C VAL A 34 -22.23 -1.16 19.14
N ALA A 35 -22.78 -2.30 18.75
CA ALA A 35 -22.04 -3.55 18.72
C ALA A 35 -20.95 -3.54 17.63
N ILE A 36 -21.22 -3.02 16.44
CA ILE A 36 -20.21 -2.86 15.37
C ILE A 36 -19.12 -1.90 15.81
N ARG A 37 -19.46 -0.74 16.38
CA ARG A 37 -18.49 0.24 16.89
C ARG A 37 -17.56 -0.36 17.93
N ARG A 38 -18.07 -1.18 18.84
CA ARG A 38 -17.23 -1.91 19.81
C ARG A 38 -16.21 -2.81 19.10
N HIS A 39 -16.64 -3.56 18.09
CA HIS A 39 -15.74 -4.41 17.31
C HIS A 39 -14.70 -3.60 16.50
N LEU A 40 -15.10 -2.49 15.90
CA LEU A 40 -14.18 -1.57 15.20
C LEU A 40 -13.15 -0.98 16.17
N ASN A 41 -13.58 -0.49 17.34
CA ASN A 41 -12.68 0.07 18.34
C ASN A 41 -11.63 -0.94 18.80
N ASP A 42 -12.01 -2.21 18.96
CA ASP A 42 -11.06 -3.28 19.26
C ASP A 42 -10.07 -3.52 18.11
N LEU A 43 -10.53 -3.51 16.85
CA LEU A 43 -9.66 -3.68 15.67
C LEU A 43 -8.72 -2.49 15.47
N ILE A 44 -9.17 -1.27 15.77
CA ILE A 44 -8.37 -0.05 15.77
C ILE A 44 -7.31 -0.12 16.87
N ARG A 45 -7.68 -0.49 18.09
CA ARG A 45 -6.73 -0.70 19.21
C ARG A 45 -5.66 -1.74 18.86
N GLN A 46 -6.03 -2.78 18.12
CA GLN A 46 -5.11 -3.83 17.65
C GLN A 46 -4.33 -3.44 16.39
N LYS A 47 -4.56 -2.25 15.85
CA LYS A 47 -3.95 -1.70 14.62
C LYS A 47 -4.26 -2.49 13.35
N PHE A 48 -5.37 -3.23 13.30
CA PHE A 48 -5.81 -3.89 12.06
C PHE A 48 -6.65 -2.96 11.17
N VAL A 49 -7.30 -1.97 11.78
CA VAL A 49 -8.14 -0.98 11.10
C VAL A 49 -7.67 0.40 11.49
N ARG A 50 -7.66 1.34 10.54
CA ARG A 50 -7.50 2.78 10.79
C ARG A 50 -8.84 3.48 10.64
N GLU A 51 -9.03 4.51 11.44
CA GLU A 51 -10.17 5.43 11.33
C GLU A 51 -9.68 6.77 10.77
N ARG A 52 -10.43 7.34 9.85
CA ARG A 52 -10.16 8.66 9.26
C ARG A 52 -11.40 9.53 9.38
N VAL A 53 -11.19 10.78 9.81
CA VAL A 53 -12.24 11.81 9.78
C VAL A 53 -12.24 12.47 8.41
N VAL A 54 -13.34 12.34 7.69
CA VAL A 54 -13.55 13.00 6.40
C VAL A 54 -14.32 14.30 6.65
N LYS A 55 -13.63 15.43 6.40
CA LYS A 55 -14.24 16.76 6.40
C LYS A 55 -14.99 16.95 5.08
N GLN A 56 -16.21 17.45 5.14
CA GLN A 56 -17.00 17.82 3.97
C GLN A 56 -17.12 19.34 3.91
N GLU A 57 -17.25 19.91 2.71
CA GLU A 57 -17.47 21.35 2.52
C GLU A 57 -18.83 21.79 3.10
N ILE A 58 -19.82 20.90 3.11
CA ILE A 58 -21.14 21.11 3.69
C ILE A 58 -21.55 19.87 4.47
N GLY A 59 -21.93 20.04 5.74
CA GLY A 59 -22.38 18.97 6.63
C GLY A 59 -21.40 18.67 7.78
N ARG A 60 -21.83 17.81 8.71
CA ARG A 60 -20.95 17.38 9.82
C ARG A 60 -19.91 16.39 9.28
N PRO A 61 -18.64 16.46 9.75
CA PRO A 61 -17.65 15.45 9.43
C PRO A 61 -18.15 14.03 9.77
N PHE A 62 -17.66 13.05 9.03
CA PHE A 62 -17.98 11.64 9.25
C PHE A 62 -16.71 10.80 9.28
N HIS A 63 -16.84 9.57 9.75
CA HIS A 63 -15.72 8.64 9.93
C HIS A 63 -15.75 7.57 8.84
N THR A 64 -14.61 7.32 8.22
CA THR A 64 -14.34 6.16 7.36
C THR A 64 -13.35 5.23 8.06
N TYR A 65 -13.47 3.95 7.74
CA TYR A 65 -12.64 2.87 8.26
C TYR A 65 -11.97 2.15 7.09
N ALA A 66 -10.69 1.81 7.25
CA ALA A 66 -9.91 1.10 6.25
C ALA A 66 -8.95 0.13 6.92
N LEU A 67 -8.52 -0.91 6.21
CA LEU A 67 -7.44 -1.76 6.71
C LEU A 67 -6.13 -0.97 6.82
N THR A 68 -5.34 -1.30 7.83
CA THR A 68 -3.92 -0.94 7.87
C THR A 68 -3.10 -1.97 7.10
N THR A 69 -1.79 -1.75 6.93
CA THR A 69 -0.86 -2.77 6.43
C THR A 69 -1.00 -4.08 7.22
N LYS A 70 -0.97 -4.00 8.56
CA LYS A 70 -1.20 -5.14 9.45
C LYS A 70 -2.58 -5.80 9.26
N GLY A 71 -3.60 -5.00 8.97
CA GLY A 71 -4.94 -5.48 8.59
C GLY A 71 -4.91 -6.33 7.33
N HIS A 72 -4.23 -5.85 6.28
CA HIS A 72 -4.08 -6.58 5.04
C HIS A 72 -3.26 -7.87 5.18
N GLU A 73 -2.28 -7.91 6.07
CA GLU A 73 -1.47 -9.11 6.39
C GLU A 73 -2.29 -10.25 7.02
N THR A 74 -3.51 -9.98 7.53
CA THR A 74 -4.41 -11.04 8.02
C THR A 74 -5.00 -11.91 6.90
N PHE A 75 -4.86 -11.49 5.65
CA PHE A 75 -5.33 -12.21 4.48
C PHE A 75 -4.14 -12.89 3.79
N PRO A 76 -4.33 -14.11 3.25
CA PRO A 76 -3.35 -14.71 2.35
C PRO A 76 -3.04 -13.72 1.22
N ASN A 77 -1.77 -13.50 0.96
CA ASN A 77 -1.32 -12.72 -0.19
C ASN A 77 -0.10 -13.41 -0.80
N GLN A 78 0.02 -13.34 -2.12
CA GLN A 78 1.15 -13.90 -2.86
C GLN A 78 2.11 -12.80 -3.35
N TYR A 79 2.01 -11.56 -2.82
CA TYR A 79 2.79 -10.44 -3.34
C TYR A 79 4.29 -10.63 -3.21
N GLN A 80 4.73 -11.41 -2.22
CA GLN A 80 6.15 -11.74 -2.03
C GLN A 80 6.55 -13.03 -2.73
N GLU A 81 5.68 -14.04 -2.73
CA GLU A 81 6.00 -15.39 -3.24
C GLU A 81 5.90 -15.46 -4.77
N LEU A 82 4.81 -14.93 -5.35
CA LEU A 82 4.53 -15.06 -6.78
C LEU A 82 5.62 -14.44 -7.68
N PRO A 83 6.16 -13.23 -7.41
CA PRO A 83 7.23 -12.69 -8.25
C PRO A 83 8.49 -13.56 -8.21
N VAL A 84 8.81 -14.15 -7.06
CA VAL A 84 9.98 -15.03 -6.91
C VAL A 84 9.75 -16.34 -7.66
N GLU A 85 8.55 -16.92 -7.56
CA GLU A 85 8.16 -18.11 -8.33
C GLU A 85 8.26 -17.85 -9.84
N ILE A 86 7.76 -16.72 -10.33
CA ILE A 86 7.89 -16.34 -11.75
C ILE A 86 9.35 -16.27 -12.20
N LEU A 87 10.24 -15.69 -11.37
CA LEU A 87 11.67 -15.63 -11.72
C LEU A 87 12.31 -17.03 -11.75
N ARG A 88 11.92 -17.93 -10.84
CA ARG A 88 12.35 -19.32 -10.86
C ARG A 88 11.86 -20.05 -12.11
N ASP A 89 10.59 -19.87 -12.48
CA ASP A 89 10.03 -20.47 -13.69
C ASP A 89 10.78 -19.98 -14.95
N VAL A 90 11.15 -18.69 -15.00
CA VAL A 90 11.97 -18.14 -16.10
C VAL A 90 13.37 -18.78 -16.12
N GLU A 91 14.00 -18.94 -14.96
CA GLU A 91 15.31 -19.61 -14.84
C GLU A 91 15.24 -21.07 -15.29
N GLU A 92 14.20 -21.81 -14.89
CA GLU A 92 14.01 -23.21 -15.27
C GLU A 92 13.75 -23.37 -16.77
N LEU A 93 13.00 -22.45 -17.37
CA LEU A 93 12.62 -22.53 -18.79
C LEU A 93 13.70 -22.02 -19.75
N GLN A 94 14.49 -21.01 -19.36
CA GLN A 94 15.39 -20.28 -20.27
C GLN A 94 16.81 -20.10 -19.70
N GLY A 95 17.09 -20.64 -18.52
CA GLY A 95 18.38 -20.53 -17.84
C GLY A 95 18.56 -19.23 -17.04
N PRO A 96 19.62 -19.15 -16.23
CA PRO A 96 19.87 -18.03 -15.33
C PRO A 96 20.16 -16.71 -16.04
N GLU A 97 20.68 -16.76 -17.28
CA GLU A 97 20.94 -15.54 -18.07
C GLU A 97 19.65 -14.80 -18.41
N ALA A 98 18.55 -15.51 -18.68
CA ALA A 98 17.26 -14.90 -18.97
C ALA A 98 16.70 -14.07 -17.78
N VAL A 99 16.97 -14.52 -16.55
CA VAL A 99 16.62 -13.76 -15.33
C VAL A 99 17.45 -12.48 -15.25
N ASN A 100 18.76 -12.56 -15.51
CA ASN A 100 19.63 -11.40 -15.52
C ASN A 100 19.20 -10.36 -16.57
N ASP A 101 18.88 -10.81 -17.78
CA ASP A 101 18.40 -9.94 -18.86
C ASP A 101 17.06 -9.29 -18.51
N LEU A 102 16.16 -10.04 -17.87
CA LEU A 102 14.86 -9.52 -17.42
C LEU A 102 15.05 -8.42 -16.36
N LEU A 103 15.92 -8.65 -15.38
CA LEU A 103 16.25 -7.67 -14.34
C LEU A 103 16.95 -6.45 -14.93
N LYS A 104 17.87 -6.65 -15.87
CA LYS A 104 18.54 -5.55 -16.59
C LYS A 104 17.53 -4.68 -17.33
N ARG A 105 16.62 -5.29 -18.09
CA ARG A 105 15.52 -4.56 -18.76
C ARG A 105 14.63 -3.80 -17.78
N ARG A 106 14.47 -4.29 -16.55
CA ARG A 106 13.73 -3.56 -15.51
C ARG A 106 14.50 -2.31 -15.07
N VAL A 107 15.80 -2.45 -14.80
CA VAL A 107 16.68 -1.32 -14.45
C VAL A 107 16.71 -0.29 -15.58
N ASP A 108 16.87 -0.72 -16.83
CA ASP A 108 16.89 0.18 -17.99
C ASP A 108 15.60 1.02 -18.06
N ARG A 109 14.43 0.41 -17.85
CA ARG A 109 13.14 1.14 -17.80
C ARG A 109 13.07 2.13 -16.64
N ASP A 110 13.58 1.75 -15.47
CA ASP A 110 13.59 2.63 -14.30
C ASP A 110 14.52 3.84 -14.54
N GLU A 111 15.68 3.62 -15.16
CA GLU A 111 16.59 4.70 -15.56
C GLU A 111 15.98 5.64 -16.60
N ASP A 112 15.31 5.10 -17.61
CA ASP A 112 14.67 5.91 -18.66
C ASP A 112 13.57 6.80 -18.09
N GLU A 113 12.79 6.29 -17.13
CA GLU A 113 11.78 7.09 -16.42
C GLU A 113 12.40 8.26 -15.65
N ILE A 114 13.51 8.01 -14.94
CA ILE A 114 14.22 9.03 -14.18
C ILE A 114 14.86 10.06 -15.12
N LYS A 115 15.53 9.61 -16.19
CA LYS A 115 16.13 10.48 -17.20
C LYS A 115 15.08 11.39 -17.84
N ALA A 116 13.92 10.85 -18.21
CA ALA A 116 12.82 11.63 -18.78
C ALA A 116 12.29 12.72 -17.83
N LYS A 117 12.29 12.47 -16.52
CA LYS A 117 11.85 13.44 -15.51
C LYS A 117 12.92 14.47 -15.14
N THR A 118 14.20 14.12 -15.31
CA THR A 118 15.35 14.93 -14.88
C THR A 118 16.06 15.65 -16.04
N ASP A 119 15.54 15.54 -17.26
CA ASP A 119 16.10 16.21 -18.42
C ASP A 119 16.00 17.74 -18.27
N GLY A 120 17.10 18.44 -18.58
CA GLY A 120 17.22 19.89 -18.39
C GLY A 120 17.27 20.40 -16.94
N ALA A 121 17.07 19.55 -15.92
CA ALA A 121 17.12 19.94 -14.52
C ALA A 121 18.55 20.11 -13.99
N SER A 122 18.72 21.03 -13.04
CA SER A 122 19.96 21.18 -12.26
C SER A 122 20.20 19.97 -11.35
N PHE A 123 21.44 19.75 -10.91
CA PHE A 123 21.79 18.58 -10.08
C PHE A 123 20.93 18.47 -8.81
N ASP A 124 20.70 19.59 -8.14
CA ASP A 124 19.84 19.70 -6.95
C ASP A 124 18.40 19.25 -7.25
N GLU A 125 17.84 19.70 -8.37
CA GLU A 125 16.50 19.31 -8.82
C GLU A 125 16.45 17.83 -9.23
N LYS A 126 17.53 17.28 -9.83
CA LYS A 126 17.60 15.85 -10.16
C LYS A 126 17.51 14.98 -8.91
N ILE A 127 18.18 15.38 -7.83
CA ILE A 127 18.12 14.64 -6.55
C ILE A 127 16.71 14.68 -5.97
N ALA A 128 16.06 15.85 -5.96
CA ALA A 128 14.68 15.98 -5.50
C ALA A 128 13.70 15.14 -6.33
N LEU A 129 13.83 15.18 -7.66
CA LEU A 129 12.99 14.40 -8.59
C LEU A 129 13.24 12.90 -8.46
N MET A 130 14.50 12.48 -8.23
CA MET A 130 14.84 11.09 -7.96
C MET A 130 14.20 10.59 -6.66
N ALA A 131 14.27 11.39 -5.58
CA ALA A 131 13.62 11.07 -4.31
C ALA A 131 12.10 10.91 -4.49
N ASP A 132 11.43 11.82 -5.20
CA ASP A 132 9.99 11.74 -5.50
C ASP A 132 9.61 10.50 -6.34
N VAL A 133 10.43 10.12 -7.33
CA VAL A 133 10.21 8.88 -8.08
C VAL A 133 10.29 7.66 -7.17
N GLN A 134 11.26 7.62 -6.27
CA GLN A 134 11.49 6.49 -5.39
C GLN A 134 10.44 6.40 -4.27
N GLU A 135 10.02 7.52 -3.69
CA GLU A 135 8.92 7.58 -2.73
C GLU A 135 7.61 7.04 -3.32
N ARG A 136 7.29 7.42 -4.57
CA ARG A 136 6.11 6.88 -5.27
C ARG A 136 6.21 5.38 -5.57
N LYS A 137 7.43 4.85 -5.71
CA LYS A 137 7.70 3.41 -5.81
C LYS A 137 7.65 2.70 -4.44
N GLY A 138 7.40 3.43 -3.36
CA GLY A 138 7.28 2.91 -2.00
C GLY A 138 8.61 2.78 -1.26
N TYR A 139 9.69 3.34 -1.79
CA TYR A 139 10.97 3.43 -1.09
C TYR A 139 10.94 4.62 -0.13
N MET A 140 11.44 4.41 1.09
CA MET A 140 11.67 5.50 2.03
C MET A 140 13.06 6.08 1.75
N ILE A 141 13.11 7.31 1.22
CA ILE A 141 14.35 8.00 0.88
C ILE A 141 14.40 9.32 1.63
N GLU A 142 15.55 9.62 2.21
CA GLU A 142 15.89 10.93 2.75
C GLU A 142 17.16 11.42 2.05
N TYR A 143 17.25 12.71 1.79
CA TYR A 143 18.47 13.35 1.26
C TYR A 143 18.70 14.68 1.96
N GLU A 144 19.96 15.03 2.20
CA GLU A 144 20.35 16.29 2.84
C GLU A 144 21.49 16.92 2.05
N LYS A 145 21.38 18.21 1.74
CA LYS A 145 22.49 18.94 1.13
C LYS A 145 23.48 19.36 2.21
N LEU A 146 24.69 18.80 2.17
CA LEU A 146 25.79 19.17 3.05
C LEU A 146 26.35 20.55 2.70
N ALA A 147 26.97 21.20 3.69
CA ALA A 147 27.54 22.56 3.55
C ALA A 147 28.63 22.69 2.47
N ASN A 148 29.25 21.58 2.08
CA ASN A 148 30.24 21.51 1.00
C ASN A 148 29.62 21.32 -0.40
N GLY A 149 28.29 21.36 -0.51
CA GLY A 149 27.55 21.20 -1.78
C GLY A 149 27.33 19.76 -2.21
N GLN A 150 27.68 18.78 -1.37
CA GLN A 150 27.37 17.36 -1.58
C GLN A 150 26.00 16.99 -0.99
N TYR A 151 25.54 15.79 -1.32
CA TYR A 151 24.25 15.23 -0.91
C TYR A 151 24.45 13.84 -0.30
#